data_AF-A0A098M7A4-F1
#
_entry.id   AF-A0A098M7A4-F1
#
_cell.length_a   1.000
_cell.length_b   1.000
_cell.length_c   1.000
_cell.angle_alpha   90.00
_cell.angle_beta   90.00
_cell.angle_gamma   90.00
#
_symmetry.space_group_name_H-M   'P 1'
#
loop_
_entity.id
_entity.type
_entity.pdbx_description
1 polymer ?
#
loop_
_entity_poly.entity_id
_entity_poly.type
_entity_poly.pdbx_seq_one_letter_code
_entity_poly.pdbx_strand_id
1 'polypeptide(L)'
;MKKTYFNKDDLLNFLRFIAEEDAQISTIINFFSNNLNYNVDDIKNIVNYGIRKNIFKVVKNDHNFKEVIELDTEDLIEVEWSTSNSIHEIYYNDFDYYRGILLISNT
;
A
#
# COMPACT_ATOMS: atom_id res chain seq x y z
N MET A 1 -22.16 2.71 -6.13
CA MET A 1 -22.05 3.89 -5.24
C MET A 1 -20.57 4.20 -5.06
N LYS A 2 -20.13 5.46 -5.25
CA LYS A 2 -18.76 5.87 -4.91
C LYS A 2 -18.61 5.92 -3.38
N LYS A 3 -17.54 5.34 -2.82
CA LYS A 3 -17.18 5.54 -1.42
C LYS A 3 -16.73 7.00 -1.23
N THR A 4 -17.19 7.64 -0.16
CA THR A 4 -16.91 9.04 0.16
C THR A 4 -15.98 9.21 1.36
N TYR A 5 -15.66 8.12 2.08
CA TYR A 5 -14.81 8.15 3.26
C TYR A 5 -14.04 6.83 3.44
N PHE A 6 -12.78 6.95 3.84
CA PHE A 6 -11.91 5.87 4.31
C PHE A 6 -12.33 5.40 5.71
N ASN A 7 -12.48 4.09 5.90
CA ASN A 7 -12.82 3.49 7.19
C ASN A 7 -11.82 2.41 7.62
N LYS A 8 -12.01 1.86 8.83
CA LYS A 8 -11.12 0.83 9.41
C LYS A 8 -11.06 -0.45 8.59
N ASP A 9 -12.17 -0.85 7.96
CA ASP A 9 -12.25 -2.07 7.16
C ASP A 9 -11.49 -1.90 5.83
N ASP A 10 -11.47 -0.69 5.28
CA ASP A 10 -10.68 -0.34 4.10
C ASP A 10 -9.18 -0.53 4.38
N LEU A 11 -8.72 -0.04 5.54
CA LEU A 11 -7.35 -0.26 5.99
C LEU A 11 -7.07 -1.75 6.18
N LEU A 12 -7.99 -2.49 6.80
CA LEU A 12 -7.83 -3.93 7.04
C LEU A 12 -7.72 -4.72 5.73
N ASN A 13 -8.53 -4.40 4.73
CA ASN A 13 -8.47 -5.02 3.40
C ASN A 13 -7.16 -4.68 2.69
N PHE A 14 -6.71 -3.43 2.79
CA PHE A 14 -5.43 -2.99 2.24
C PHE A 14 -4.25 -3.71 2.88
N LEU A 15 -4.27 -3.82 4.21
CA LEU A 15 -3.29 -4.54 4.99
C LEU A 15 -3.23 -6.02 4.57
N ARG A 16 -4.37 -6.70 4.48
CA ARG A 16 -4.43 -8.10 4.02
C ARG A 16 -3.88 -8.28 2.61
N PHE A 17 -4.26 -7.39 1.69
CA PHE A 17 -3.77 -7.43 0.32
C PHE A 17 -2.24 -7.35 0.26
N ILE A 18 -1.63 -6.37 0.93
CA ILE A 18 -0.16 -6.23 0.95
C ILE A 18 0.54 -7.45 1.58
N ALA A 19 -0.11 -8.13 2.53
CA ALA A 19 0.48 -9.32 3.17
C ALA A 19 0.41 -10.59 2.31
N GLU A 20 -0.53 -10.66 1.36
CA GLU A 20 -0.84 -11.86 0.57
C GLU A 20 -0.39 -11.75 -0.89
N GLU A 21 -0.36 -10.55 -1.45
CA GLU A 21 -0.13 -10.27 -2.87
C GLU A 21 1.14 -9.43 -3.10
N ASP A 22 1.51 -9.26 -4.36
CA ASP A 22 2.57 -8.33 -4.75
C ASP A 22 2.16 -6.88 -4.42
N ALA A 23 2.96 -6.21 -3.60
CA ALA A 23 2.70 -4.87 -3.10
C ALA A 23 3.21 -3.75 -4.02
N GLN A 24 3.47 -4.04 -5.30
CA GLN A 24 3.68 -3.04 -6.34
C GLN A 24 2.49 -2.08 -6.46
N ILE A 25 2.77 -0.79 -6.66
CA ILE A 25 1.72 0.24 -6.82
C ILE A 25 0.79 -0.10 -7.99
N SER A 26 1.32 -0.59 -9.11
CA SER A 26 0.51 -1.04 -10.25
C SER A 26 -0.52 -2.10 -9.86
N THR A 27 -0.08 -3.12 -9.13
CA THR A 27 -0.90 -4.25 -8.65
C THR A 27 -1.97 -3.78 -7.66
N ILE A 28 -1.58 -2.93 -6.70
CA ILE A 28 -2.49 -2.34 -5.72
C ILE A 28 -3.56 -1.48 -6.41
N ILE A 29 -3.17 -0.54 -7.27
CA ILE A 29 -4.11 0.33 -7.98
C ILE A 29 -5.07 -0.51 -8.82
N ASN A 30 -4.55 -1.47 -9.59
CA ASN A 30 -5.35 -2.34 -10.43
C ASN A 30 -6.39 -3.12 -9.62
N PHE A 31 -5.98 -3.72 -8.49
CA PHE A 31 -6.90 -4.49 -7.66
C PHE A 31 -7.98 -3.62 -7.00
N PHE A 32 -7.58 -2.54 -6.32
CA PHE A 32 -8.50 -1.70 -5.55
C PHE A 32 -9.46 -0.92 -6.44
N SER A 33 -9.00 -0.43 -7.59
CA SER A 33 -9.88 0.27 -8.52
C SER A 33 -10.84 -0.66 -9.23
N ASN A 34 -10.39 -1.82 -9.71
CA ASN A 34 -11.24 -2.69 -10.52
C ASN A 34 -12.13 -3.63 -9.71
N ASN A 35 -11.68 -4.10 -8.55
CA ASN A 35 -12.42 -5.09 -7.76
C ASN A 35 -13.18 -4.46 -6.60
N LEU A 36 -12.68 -3.35 -6.05
CA LEU A 36 -13.24 -2.75 -4.84
C LEU A 36 -13.77 -1.32 -5.06
N ASN A 37 -13.69 -0.80 -6.29
CA ASN A 37 -14.26 0.48 -6.72
C ASN A 37 -13.72 1.70 -5.94
N TYR A 38 -12.43 1.64 -5.55
CA TYR A 38 -11.68 2.78 -5.00
C TYR A 38 -11.13 3.63 -6.13
N ASN A 39 -11.12 4.95 -5.95
CA ASN A 39 -10.36 5.82 -6.83
C ASN A 39 -8.89 5.90 -6.35
N VAL A 40 -8.01 6.42 -7.21
CA VAL A 40 -6.58 6.55 -6.91
C VAL A 40 -6.31 7.40 -5.66
N ASP A 41 -7.09 8.46 -5.44
CA ASP A 41 -6.92 9.33 -4.28
C ASP A 41 -7.32 8.63 -2.98
N ASP A 42 -8.32 7.76 -2.99
CA ASP A 42 -8.66 6.92 -1.84
C ASP A 42 -7.49 6.01 -1.48
N ILE A 43 -6.88 5.37 -2.48
CA ILE A 43 -5.74 4.47 -2.28
C ILE A 43 -4.53 5.23 -1.72
N LYS A 44 -4.20 6.39 -2.31
CA LYS A 44 -3.18 7.30 -1.78
C LYS A 44 -3.43 7.65 -0.32
N ASN A 45 -4.68 7.97 0.03
CA ASN A 45 -5.03 8.35 1.40
C ASN A 45 -4.85 7.19 2.39
N ILE A 46 -5.17 5.95 2.00
CA ILE A 46 -4.91 4.74 2.81
C ILE A 46 -3.42 4.60 3.08
N VAL A 47 -2.60 4.70 2.05
CA VAL A 47 -1.14 4.55 2.17
C VAL A 47 -0.54 5.67 3.01
N ASN A 48 -0.87 6.92 2.72
CA ASN A 48 -0.41 8.08 3.48
C ASN A 48 -0.81 7.99 4.96
N TYR A 49 -2.00 7.46 5.25
CA TYR A 49 -2.40 7.19 6.62
C TYR A 49 -1.49 6.15 7.29
N GLY A 50 -1.22 5.02 6.62
CA GLY A 50 -0.33 3.99 7.14
C GLY A 50 1.10 4.49 7.35
N ILE A 51 1.64 5.30 6.44
CA ILE A 51 2.97 5.93 6.58
C ILE A 51 3.00 6.85 7.82
N ARG A 52 2.02 7.74 7.98
CA ARG A 52 1.93 8.62 9.17
C ARG A 52 1.79 7.86 10.48
N LYS A 53 1.27 6.63 10.44
CA LYS A 53 1.15 5.73 11.60
C LYS A 53 2.35 4.80 11.76
N ASN A 54 3.40 4.97 10.96
CA ASN A 54 4.59 4.13 10.94
C ASN A 54 4.29 2.65 10.66
N ILE A 55 3.22 2.38 9.91
CA ILE A 55 2.80 1.03 9.51
C ILE A 55 3.47 0.65 8.19
N PHE A 56 3.49 1.59 7.25
CA PHE A 56 4.01 1.39 5.90
C PHE A 56 5.24 2.23 5.63
N LYS A 57 6.01 1.76 4.65
CA LYS A 57 6.93 2.56 3.87
C LYS A 57 6.74 2.28 2.39
N VAL A 58 7.05 3.26 1.56
CA VAL A 58 7.14 3.07 0.11
C VAL A 58 8.61 2.98 -0.22
N VAL A 59 8.95 2.00 -1.05
CA VAL A 59 10.30 1.81 -1.52
C VAL A 59 10.33 1.86 -3.03
N LYS A 60 11.42 2.37 -3.57
CA LYS A 60 11.75 2.23 -4.98
C LYS A 60 12.57 0.97 -5.16
N ASN A 61 12.06 0.05 -5.95
CA ASN A 61 12.76 -1.13 -6.40
C ASN A 61 13.60 -0.75 -7.62
N ASP A 62 14.93 -0.69 -7.47
CA ASP A 62 15.85 -0.60 -8.60
C ASP A 62 15.60 -1.79 -9.53
N HIS A 63 15.57 -1.57 -10.85
CA HIS A 63 15.43 -2.61 -11.88
C HIS A 63 16.40 -3.81 -11.73
N ASN A 64 17.46 -3.69 -10.93
CA ASN A 64 18.40 -4.76 -10.61
C ASN A 64 18.17 -5.46 -9.25
N PHE A 65 17.15 -5.07 -8.48
CA PHE A 65 16.85 -5.58 -7.13
C PHE A 65 18.04 -5.48 -6.15
N LYS A 66 19.02 -4.61 -6.42
CA LYS A 66 20.26 -4.53 -5.63
C LYS A 66 20.11 -3.61 -4.42
N GLU A 67 19.28 -2.58 -4.55
CA GLU A 67 19.03 -1.62 -3.49
C GLU A 67 17.53 -1.30 -3.42
N VAL A 68 17.00 -1.42 -2.20
CA VAL A 68 15.66 -0.97 -1.85
C VAL A 68 15.82 0.42 -1.23
N ILE A 69 15.44 1.46 -1.97
CA ILE A 69 15.53 2.84 -1.49
C ILE A 69 14.21 3.20 -0.82
N GLU A 70 14.24 3.38 0.50
CA GLU A 70 13.09 3.89 1.25
C GLU A 70 12.87 5.36 0.90
N LEU A 71 11.65 5.69 0.48
CA LEU A 71 11.27 7.06 0.13
C LEU A 71 10.86 7.82 1.40
N ASP A 72 11.34 9.05 1.52
CA ASP A 72 10.88 9.94 2.57
C ASP A 72 9.55 10.63 2.19
N THR A 73 9.02 11.45 3.11
CA THR A 73 7.72 12.10 2.90
C THR A 73 7.70 13.08 1.73
N GLU A 74 8.85 13.67 1.37
CA GLU A 74 8.98 14.62 0.27
C GLU A 74 9.06 13.88 -1.06
N ASP A 75 9.77 12.74 -1.10
CA ASP A 75 9.87 11.86 -2.27
C ASP A 75 8.52 11.23 -2.68
N LEU A 76 7.61 11.03 -1.73
CA LEU A 76 6.27 10.46 -1.99
C LEU A 76 5.42 11.32 -2.94
N ILE A 77 5.73 12.62 -3.07
CA ILE A 77 5.01 13.54 -3.97
C ILE A 77 5.25 13.16 -5.43
N GLU A 78 6.44 12.65 -5.75
CA GLU A 78 6.88 12.29 -7.09
C GLU A 78 6.49 10.86 -7.49
N VAL A 79 5.90 10.08 -6.57
CA VAL A 79 5.45 8.72 -6.85
C VAL A 79 4.27 8.76 -7.83
N GLU A 80 4.40 8.06 -8.95
CA GLU A 80 3.31 7.92 -9.92
C GLU A 80 2.27 6.89 -9.43
N TRP A 81 1.05 7.31 -9.13
CA TRP A 81 -0.01 6.39 -8.68
C TRP A 81 -0.86 5.91 -9.84
N SER A 82 -0.34 4.96 -10.60
CA SER A 82 -1.01 4.41 -11.78
C SER A 82 -0.80 2.89 -11.90
N THR A 83 -1.60 2.25 -12.77
CA THR A 83 -1.42 0.83 -13.12
C THR A 83 -0.13 0.53 -13.90
N SER A 84 0.64 1.56 -14.27
CA SER A 84 1.92 1.42 -14.98
C SER A 84 3.13 1.48 -14.05
N ASN A 85 2.95 1.89 -12.78
CA ASN A 85 4.06 2.01 -11.83
C ASN A 85 4.42 0.64 -11.22
N SER A 86 5.38 -0.03 -11.83
CA SER A 86 5.97 -1.29 -11.35
C SER A 86 7.30 -1.11 -10.61
N ILE A 87 7.76 0.13 -10.42
CA ILE A 87 9.06 0.43 -9.79
C ILE A 87 8.92 0.75 -8.30
N HIS A 88 7.72 1.07 -7.83
CA HIS A 88 7.46 1.38 -6.42
C HIS A 88 6.61 0.31 -5.78
N GLU A 89 6.97 -0.05 -4.56
CA GLU A 89 6.33 -1.08 -3.75
C GLU A 89 6.04 -0.55 -2.34
N ILE A 90 5.03 -1.12 -1.69
CA ILE A 90 4.62 -0.75 -0.34
C ILE A 90 4.95 -1.88 0.63
N TYR A 91 5.76 -1.60 1.64
CA TYR A 91 6.16 -2.57 2.64
C TYR A 91 5.64 -2.20 4.02
N TYR A 92 5.52 -3.22 4.87
CA TYR A 92 5.40 -3.02 6.30
C TYR A 92 6.73 -2.59 6.92
N ASN A 93 6.68 -1.64 7.86
CA ASN A 93 7.85 -1.31 8.68
C ASN A 93 8.22 -2.43 9.66
N ASP A 94 7.22 -3.15 10.17
CA ASP A 94 7.39 -4.36 10.99
C ASP A 94 6.45 -5.45 10.50
N PHE A 95 6.89 -6.16 9.46
CA PHE A 95 6.09 -7.16 8.77
C PHE A 95 5.54 -8.23 9.73
N ASP A 96 6.39 -8.78 10.60
CA ASP A 96 6.01 -9.86 11.50
C ASP A 96 5.00 -9.40 12.55
N TYR A 97 5.16 -8.19 13.10
CA TYR A 97 4.20 -7.61 14.03
C TYR A 97 2.82 -7.41 13.38
N TYR A 98 2.78 -6.74 12.22
CA TYR A 98 1.51 -6.43 11.57
C TYR A 98 0.85 -7.67 10.99
N ARG A 99 1.63 -8.59 10.41
CA ARG A 99 1.14 -9.90 9.97
C ARG A 99 0.53 -10.68 11.14
N GLY A 100 1.18 -10.68 12.30
CA GLY A 100 0.65 -11.31 13.51
C GLY A 100 -0.71 -10.73 13.93
N ILE A 101 -0.84 -9.41 13.96
CA ILE A 101 -2.12 -8.75 14.29
C ILE A 101 -3.23 -9.13 13.29
N LEU A 102 -2.91 -9.16 12.00
CA LEU A 102 -3.88 -9.35 10.92
C LEU A 102 -4.36 -10.79 10.77
N LEU A 103 -3.49 -11.77 11.03
CA LEU A 103 -3.78 -13.18 10.85
C LEU A 103 -4.32 -13.85 12.13
N ILE A 104 -3.94 -13.36 13.32
CA ILE A 104 -4.44 -13.91 14.59
C ILE A 104 -5.87 -13.44 14.88
N SER A 105 -6.31 -12.31 14.31
CA SER A 105 -7.69 -11.82 14.48
C SER A 105 -8.75 -12.54 13.62
N ASN A 106 -8.37 -13.62 12.92
CA ASN A 106 -9.26 -14.51 12.15
C ASN A 106 -9.39 -15.94 12.74
N THR A 107 -8.88 -16.20 13.95
CA THR A 107 -9.11 -17.45 14.71
C THR A 107 -9.97 -17.19 15.93
#